data_AF-A0A417ZA15-F1
#
_entry.id   AF-A0A417ZA15-F1
#
_cell.length_a   1.000
_cell.length_b   1.000
_cell.length_c   1.000
_cell.angle_alpha   90.00
_cell.angle_beta   90.00
_cell.angle_gamma   90.00
#
_symmetry.space_group_name_H-M   'P 1'
#
loop_
_entity.id
_entity.type
_entity.pdbx_description
1 polymer ?
#
loop_
_entity_poly.entity_id
_entity_poly.type
_entity_poly.pdbx_seq_one_letter_code
_entity_poly.pdbx_strand_id
1 'polypeptide(L)'
;MLETITATRYVVPLKEGGSLPGVVEGSDDGTWVVKFRGAGQGLKVLVAEVVVGELARTLGLRVPALKLVELPEPIAKYEADEEVQDLLTASLGLNLGVDLLPGAFAYDGSQPPPADEAATILWLDAFTANIDRTPHNPNLVRWHGNTWCIDHGAALYFHYSWPSKGSNPERFAAQRFEATSHIMWGVATEAAATHERLSAQVDAQLLERILGLVPDEWLEATDAMPTPTDVRGAYVENLLARLASPQAWSPAHAEGAR
;
A
#
# COMPACT_ATOMS: atom_id res chain seq x y z
N MET A 1 15.83 -3.41 -5.42
CA MET A 1 15.65 -2.71 -4.14
C MET A 1 15.23 -1.29 -4.44
N LEU A 2 14.39 -0.70 -3.58
CA LEU A 2 14.08 0.73 -3.66
C LEU A 2 15.34 1.56 -3.39
N GLU A 3 15.37 2.78 -3.93
CA GLU A 3 16.47 3.72 -3.65
C GLU A 3 16.42 4.15 -2.18
N THR A 4 17.58 4.20 -1.52
CA THR A 4 17.72 4.66 -0.15
C THR A 4 18.29 6.07 -0.12
N ILE A 5 17.64 6.95 0.65
CA ILE A 5 18.06 8.32 0.93
C ILE A 5 18.13 8.54 2.44
N THR A 6 18.83 9.58 2.89
CA THR A 6 18.85 9.99 4.30
C THR A 6 17.96 11.20 4.50
N ALA A 7 17.12 11.18 5.54
CA ALA A 7 16.36 12.36 5.95
C ALA A 7 17.32 13.45 6.45
N THR A 8 17.26 14.63 5.83
CA THR A 8 18.11 15.78 6.18
C THR A 8 17.39 16.73 7.11
N ARG A 9 16.05 16.84 6.98
CA ARG A 9 15.23 17.71 7.82
C ARG A 9 13.82 17.17 7.98
N TYR A 10 13.31 17.18 9.21
CA TYR A 10 11.88 17.03 9.47
C TYR A 10 11.18 18.38 9.29
N VAL A 11 10.15 18.43 8.45
CA VAL A 11 9.50 19.67 8.04
C VAL A 11 8.23 19.92 8.84
N VAL A 12 7.28 18.99 8.79
CA VAL A 12 5.98 19.15 9.44
C VAL A 12 5.27 17.80 9.63
N PRO A 13 4.55 17.57 10.74
CA PRO A 13 3.63 16.46 10.87
C PRO A 13 2.39 16.64 9.98
N LEU A 14 1.96 15.56 9.34
CA LEU A 14 0.64 15.46 8.71
C LEU A 14 -0.29 14.78 9.69
N LYS A 15 -1.24 15.55 10.24
CA LYS A 15 -2.24 15.05 11.20
C LYS A 15 -3.34 14.29 10.48
N GLU A 16 -2.98 13.15 9.91
CA GLU A 16 -3.89 12.21 9.24
C GLU A 16 -4.07 10.97 10.12
N GLY A 17 -5.25 10.85 10.73
CA GLY A 17 -5.62 9.67 11.52
C GLY A 17 -4.64 9.33 12.65
N GLY A 18 -4.47 8.04 12.92
CA GLY A 18 -3.63 7.53 14.02
C GLY A 18 -2.20 7.15 13.63
N SER A 19 -1.75 7.40 12.40
CA SER A 19 -0.41 7.01 11.90
C SER A 19 0.62 8.15 11.89
N LEU A 20 0.16 9.41 12.05
CA LEU A 20 0.98 10.64 12.11
C LEU A 20 2.16 10.64 11.12
N PRO A 21 1.91 10.50 9.80
CA PRO A 21 2.98 10.65 8.81
C PRO A 21 3.59 12.06 8.87
N GLY A 22 4.79 12.22 8.34
CA GLY A 22 5.50 13.50 8.40
C GLY A 22 6.24 13.83 7.12
N VAL A 23 6.30 15.12 6.79
CA VAL A 23 7.06 15.59 5.64
C VAL A 23 8.53 15.72 6.02
N VAL A 24 9.42 15.15 5.22
CA VAL A 24 10.87 15.30 5.36
C VAL A 24 11.51 15.77 4.06
N GLU A 25 12.64 16.45 4.17
CA GLU A 25 13.58 16.64 3.07
C GLU A 25 14.59 15.50 3.05
N GLY A 26 14.89 15.01 1.85
CA GLY A 26 15.86 13.94 1.60
C GLY A 26 17.24 14.47 1.21
N SER A 27 18.24 13.59 1.28
CA SER A 27 19.59 13.85 0.75
C SER A 27 19.67 13.93 -0.78
N ASP A 28 18.54 13.69 -1.45
CA ASP A 28 18.34 13.76 -2.90
C ASP A 28 17.67 15.08 -3.34
N ASP A 29 17.59 16.06 -2.44
CA ASP A 29 16.88 17.33 -2.61
C ASP A 29 15.36 17.18 -2.82
N GLY A 30 14.81 15.97 -2.61
CA GLY A 30 13.39 15.66 -2.69
C GLY A 30 12.63 15.95 -1.39
N THR A 31 11.32 16.06 -1.49
CA THR A 31 10.41 16.18 -0.33
C THR A 31 9.50 14.95 -0.26
N TRP A 32 9.46 14.30 0.89
CA TRP A 32 8.84 13.00 1.05
C TRP A 32 7.84 12.99 2.21
N VAL A 33 6.65 12.42 2.00
CA VAL A 33 5.76 12.01 3.07
C VAL A 33 6.26 10.68 3.62
N VAL A 34 6.76 10.70 4.86
CA VAL A 34 7.33 9.51 5.51
C VAL A 34 6.27 8.81 6.34
N LYS A 35 6.09 7.52 6.06
CA LYS A 35 5.41 6.58 6.95
C LYS A 35 6.45 5.98 7.91
N PHE A 36 6.27 6.27 9.18
CA PHE A 36 7.24 5.96 10.22
C PHE A 36 7.11 4.51 10.71
N ARG A 37 8.25 3.80 10.83
CA ARG A 37 8.32 2.41 11.30
C ARG A 37 7.86 2.24 12.75
N GLY A 38 8.02 3.28 13.57
CA GLY A 38 7.61 3.31 14.97
C GLY A 38 6.14 3.67 15.18
N ALA A 39 5.39 3.96 14.11
CA ALA A 39 3.96 4.22 14.21
C ALA A 39 3.20 2.97 14.70
N GLY A 40 2.10 3.16 15.42
CA GLY A 40 1.35 2.07 16.07
C GLY A 40 0.78 1.00 15.13
N GLN A 41 0.75 1.24 13.82
CA GLN A 41 0.33 0.27 12.82
C GLN A 41 1.41 -0.78 12.50
N GLY A 42 2.67 -0.50 12.82
CA GLY A 42 3.80 -1.41 12.68
C GLY A 42 4.34 -1.57 11.24
N LEU A 43 5.39 -2.38 11.12
CA LEU A 43 6.16 -2.57 9.87
C LEU A 43 5.33 -3.15 8.73
N LYS A 44 4.31 -3.95 9.05
CA LYS A 44 3.44 -4.59 8.06
C LYS A 44 2.71 -3.59 7.16
N VAL A 45 2.39 -2.39 7.65
CA VAL A 45 1.84 -1.31 6.81
C VAL A 45 2.84 -0.84 5.76
N LEU A 46 4.11 -0.72 6.11
CA LEU A 46 5.16 -0.33 5.15
C LEU A 46 5.34 -1.40 4.07
N VAL A 47 5.25 -2.68 4.47
CA VAL A 47 5.26 -3.80 3.52
C VAL A 47 4.06 -3.72 2.58
N ALA A 48 2.85 -3.50 3.10
CA ALA A 48 1.64 -3.37 2.27
C ALA A 48 1.75 -2.21 1.27
N GLU A 49 2.27 -1.06 1.72
CA GLU A 49 2.47 0.11 0.85
C GLU A 49 3.38 -0.20 -0.34
N VAL A 50 4.52 -0.85 -0.10
CA VAL A 50 5.46 -1.24 -1.18
C VAL A 50 4.81 -2.26 -2.10
N VAL A 51 4.23 -3.33 -1.56
CA VAL A 51 3.70 -4.43 -2.36
C VAL A 51 2.54 -3.96 -3.24
N VAL A 52 1.58 -3.26 -2.66
CA VAL A 52 0.39 -2.82 -3.38
C VAL A 52 0.69 -1.62 -4.28
N GLY A 53 1.55 -0.69 -3.85
CA GLY A 53 1.98 0.43 -4.67
C GLY A 53 2.71 -0.02 -5.94
N GLU A 54 3.64 -0.96 -5.85
CA GLU A 54 4.39 -1.46 -7.01
C GLU A 54 3.56 -2.42 -7.88
N LEU A 55 2.58 -3.13 -7.31
CA LEU A 55 1.54 -3.81 -8.08
C LEU A 55 0.72 -2.78 -8.87
N ALA A 56 0.23 -1.72 -8.23
CA ALA A 56 -0.54 -0.67 -8.88
C ALA A 56 0.24 -0.05 -10.05
N ARG A 57 1.51 0.30 -9.83
CA ARG A 57 2.42 0.84 -10.86
C ARG A 57 2.54 -0.11 -12.05
N THR A 58 2.73 -1.40 -11.79
CA THR A 58 2.84 -2.43 -12.84
C THR A 58 1.55 -2.56 -13.65
N LEU A 59 0.38 -2.45 -13.00
CA LEU A 59 -0.93 -2.50 -13.65
C LEU A 59 -1.31 -1.20 -14.38
N GLY A 60 -0.39 -0.22 -14.45
CA GLY A 60 -0.56 1.04 -15.16
C GLY A 60 -1.26 2.14 -14.35
N LEU A 61 -1.46 1.95 -13.04
CA LEU A 61 -1.99 2.98 -12.17
C LEU A 61 -0.88 3.95 -11.74
N ARG A 62 -1.29 5.18 -11.46
CA ARG A 62 -0.40 6.21 -10.95
C ARG A 62 -0.31 6.11 -9.44
N VAL A 63 0.90 5.88 -8.95
CA VAL A 63 1.26 5.91 -7.53
C VAL A 63 2.50 6.79 -7.37
N PRO A 64 2.59 7.60 -6.29
CA PRO A 64 3.79 8.40 -6.04
C PRO A 64 5.05 7.51 -6.01
N ALA A 65 6.21 8.10 -6.26
CA ALA A 65 7.46 7.35 -6.13
C ALA A 65 7.65 6.89 -4.68
N LEU A 66 8.28 5.72 -4.50
CA LEU A 66 8.61 5.17 -3.19
C LEU A 66 10.12 5.16 -3.01
N LYS A 67 10.58 5.57 -1.82
CA LYS A 67 11.98 5.46 -1.40
C LYS A 67 12.10 4.93 0.01
N LEU A 68 13.25 4.37 0.32
CA LEU A 68 13.63 4.05 1.68
C LEU A 68 14.28 5.28 2.29
N VAL A 69 13.81 5.70 3.46
CA VAL A 69 14.28 6.90 4.14
C VAL A 69 14.96 6.51 5.44
N GLU A 70 16.28 6.61 5.46
CA GLU A 70 17.07 6.45 6.68
C GLU A 70 16.88 7.69 7.57
N LEU A 71 16.35 7.48 8.77
CA LEU A 71 16.04 8.51 9.75
C LEU A 71 17.15 8.56 10.82
N PRO A 72 18.05 9.58 10.78
CA PRO A 72 19.20 9.63 11.68
C PRO A 72 18.83 10.22 13.04
N GLU A 73 19.51 9.78 14.12
CA GLU A 73 19.26 10.23 15.51
C GLU A 73 19.07 11.75 15.70
N PRO A 74 19.85 12.64 15.05
CA PRO A 74 19.70 14.09 15.26
C PRO A 74 18.34 14.66 14.87
N ILE A 75 17.57 13.99 14.00
CA ILE A 75 16.29 14.52 13.49
C ILE A 75 15.20 14.55 14.55
N ALA A 76 15.24 13.64 15.53
CA ALA A 76 14.26 13.56 16.62
C ALA A 76 14.56 14.54 17.77
N LYS A 77 15.80 15.05 17.84
CA LYS A 77 16.33 15.71 19.04
C LYS A 77 15.69 17.07 19.38
N TYR A 78 15.20 17.78 18.37
CA TYR A 78 14.75 19.17 18.52
C TYR A 78 13.26 19.38 18.16
N GLU A 79 12.48 18.29 18.05
CA GLU A 79 11.03 18.40 17.89
C GLU A 79 10.40 18.86 19.22
N ALA A 80 9.50 19.85 19.13
CA ALA A 80 8.87 20.46 20.29
C ALA A 80 7.60 19.73 20.74
N ASP A 81 6.95 19.04 19.81
CA ASP A 81 5.80 18.19 20.12
C ASP A 81 6.29 16.82 20.64
N GLU A 82 6.00 16.52 21.91
CA GLU A 82 6.45 15.29 22.58
C GLU A 82 5.96 14.02 21.88
N GLU A 83 4.73 14.01 21.35
CA GLU A 83 4.17 12.84 20.66
C GLU A 83 4.92 12.58 19.33
N VAL A 84 5.26 13.65 18.61
CA VAL A 84 6.05 13.57 17.38
C VAL A 84 7.50 13.19 17.68
N GLN A 85 8.10 13.74 18.74
CA GLN A 85 9.45 13.40 19.15
C GLN A 85 9.58 11.91 19.52
N ASP A 86 8.63 11.38 20.28
CA ASP A 86 8.57 9.97 20.64
C ASP A 86 8.44 9.09 19.40
N LEU A 87 7.56 9.46 18.46
CA LEU A 87 7.41 8.77 17.18
C LEU A 87 8.70 8.76 16.36
N LEU A 88 9.37 9.91 16.21
CA LEU A 88 10.63 10.03 15.47
C LEU A 88 11.74 9.20 16.13
N THR A 89 11.82 9.21 17.47
CA THR A 89 12.80 8.43 18.24
C THR A 89 12.54 6.93 18.11
N ALA A 90 11.28 6.50 18.12
CA ALA A 90 10.89 5.11 17.86
C ALA A 90 11.12 4.69 16.39
N SER A 91 11.40 5.64 15.51
CA SER A 91 11.48 5.43 14.07
C SER A 91 12.88 5.61 13.48
N LEU A 92 13.91 5.69 14.31
CA LEU A 92 15.30 5.72 13.82
C LEU A 92 15.60 4.50 12.94
N GLY A 93 16.42 4.70 11.90
CA GLY A 93 16.66 3.69 10.88
C GLY A 93 15.75 3.82 9.67
N LEU A 94 15.46 2.70 9.01
CA LEU A 94 14.78 2.69 7.72
C LEU A 94 13.27 2.84 7.81
N ASN A 95 12.73 3.85 7.13
CA ASN A 95 11.31 4.16 6.99
C ASN A 95 10.91 4.18 5.51
N LEU A 96 9.61 4.35 5.23
CA LEU A 96 9.13 4.47 3.85
C LEU A 96 8.79 5.93 3.52
N GLY A 97 9.45 6.46 2.50
CA GLY A 97 9.09 7.73 1.87
C GLY A 97 8.17 7.53 0.69
N VAL A 98 7.11 8.32 0.63
CA VAL A 98 6.19 8.45 -0.50
C VAL A 98 6.33 9.87 -1.04
N ASP A 99 6.53 10.02 -2.34
CA ASP A 99 6.76 11.34 -2.96
C ASP A 99 5.63 12.32 -2.62
N LEU A 100 5.99 13.51 -2.13
CA LEU A 100 5.03 14.55 -1.83
C LEU A 100 4.64 15.24 -3.14
N LEU A 101 3.46 14.95 -3.66
CA LEU A 101 2.95 15.55 -4.90
C LEU A 101 2.49 17.01 -4.68
N PRO A 102 3.27 18.04 -5.08
CA PRO A 102 2.94 19.42 -4.71
C PRO A 102 1.70 19.90 -5.46
N GLY A 103 0.74 20.47 -4.71
CA GLY A 103 -0.53 20.93 -5.26
C GLY A 103 -1.55 19.81 -5.55
N ALA A 104 -1.26 18.57 -5.15
CA ALA A 104 -2.27 17.52 -5.14
C ALA A 104 -3.35 17.84 -4.09
N PHE A 105 -4.58 17.41 -4.36
CA PHE A 105 -5.70 17.53 -3.43
C PHE A 105 -6.50 16.24 -3.38
N ALA A 106 -7.20 16.02 -2.26
CA ALA A 106 -8.00 14.82 -2.06
C ALA A 106 -9.03 14.63 -3.18
N TYR A 107 -9.15 13.42 -3.69
CA TYR A 107 -10.20 13.05 -4.63
C TYR A 107 -11.55 12.98 -3.92
N ASP A 108 -12.55 13.70 -4.43
CA ASP A 108 -13.89 13.82 -3.83
C ASP A 108 -14.99 13.15 -4.69
N GLY A 109 -14.62 12.47 -5.78
CA GLY A 109 -15.57 11.85 -6.70
C GLY A 109 -16.18 12.80 -7.75
N SER A 110 -15.93 14.11 -7.70
CA SER A 110 -16.53 15.09 -8.63
C SER A 110 -16.03 14.96 -10.06
N GLN A 111 -14.80 14.49 -10.24
CA GLN A 111 -14.16 14.25 -11.53
C GLN A 111 -13.57 12.83 -11.56
N PRO A 112 -14.42 11.81 -11.80
CA PRO A 112 -13.96 10.43 -11.79
C PRO A 112 -12.93 10.16 -12.89
N PRO A 113 -12.00 9.21 -12.66
CA PRO A 113 -11.10 8.76 -13.71
C PRO A 113 -11.90 8.04 -14.82
N PRO A 114 -11.27 7.78 -15.98
CA PRO A 114 -11.84 6.90 -17.01
C PRO A 114 -12.29 5.55 -16.43
N ALA A 115 -13.34 4.96 -17.01
CA ALA A 115 -13.98 3.76 -16.46
C ALA A 115 -13.03 2.54 -16.37
N ASP A 116 -12.08 2.43 -17.30
CA ASP A 116 -11.03 1.40 -17.32
C ASP A 116 -9.99 1.60 -16.20
N GLU A 117 -9.61 2.85 -15.93
CA GLU A 117 -8.75 3.20 -14.80
C GLU A 117 -9.48 2.93 -13.47
N ALA A 118 -10.75 3.34 -13.35
CA ALA A 118 -11.60 3.06 -12.19
C ALA A 118 -11.75 1.55 -11.94
N ALA A 119 -11.95 0.76 -13.00
CA ALA A 119 -12.02 -0.70 -12.92
C ALA A 119 -10.70 -1.33 -12.49
N THR A 120 -9.56 -0.78 -12.95
CA THR A 120 -8.23 -1.23 -12.55
C THR A 120 -7.95 -0.94 -11.07
N ILE A 121 -8.34 0.24 -10.56
CA ILE A 121 -8.25 0.58 -9.13
C ILE A 121 -9.10 -0.39 -8.30
N LEU A 122 -10.38 -0.56 -8.66
CA LEU A 122 -11.29 -1.47 -7.96
C LEU A 122 -10.77 -2.92 -7.96
N TRP A 123 -10.23 -3.39 -9.09
CA TRP A 123 -9.67 -4.73 -9.18
C TRP A 123 -8.43 -4.90 -8.29
N LEU A 124 -7.53 -3.91 -8.24
CA LEU A 124 -6.35 -3.93 -7.38
C LEU A 124 -6.74 -4.04 -5.91
N ASP A 125 -7.67 -3.20 -5.46
CA ASP A 125 -8.10 -3.20 -4.05
C ASP A 125 -8.86 -4.49 -3.70
N ALA A 126 -9.66 -5.02 -4.63
CA ALA A 126 -10.31 -6.31 -4.45
C ALA A 126 -9.30 -7.46 -4.36
N PHE A 127 -8.31 -7.48 -5.25
CA PHE A 127 -7.25 -8.49 -5.29
C PHE A 127 -6.38 -8.45 -4.03
N THR A 128 -6.03 -7.26 -3.55
CA THR A 128 -5.19 -7.08 -2.35
C THR A 128 -5.99 -7.02 -1.04
N ALA A 129 -7.32 -7.15 -1.13
CA ALA A 129 -8.27 -7.02 -0.03
C ALA A 129 -8.15 -5.70 0.74
N ASN A 130 -7.91 -4.60 0.02
CA ASN A 130 -7.92 -3.25 0.56
C ASN A 130 -9.36 -2.75 0.72
N ILE A 131 -9.87 -2.80 1.95
CA ILE A 131 -11.25 -2.42 2.28
C ILE A 131 -11.42 -0.92 2.58
N ASP A 132 -10.33 -0.17 2.64
CA ASP A 132 -10.33 1.19 3.17
C ASP A 132 -10.65 2.24 2.08
N ARG A 133 -10.53 1.87 0.79
CA ARG A 133 -10.79 2.76 -0.33
C ARG A 133 -12.29 2.97 -0.57
N THR A 134 -12.88 3.86 0.22
CA THR A 134 -14.33 4.12 0.27
C THR A 134 -14.65 5.58 -0.08
N PRO A 135 -15.92 5.94 -0.33
CA PRO A 135 -16.30 7.35 -0.52
C PRO A 135 -15.93 8.28 0.64
N HIS A 136 -15.82 7.74 1.87
CA HIS A 136 -15.45 8.53 3.06
C HIS A 136 -13.93 8.55 3.30
N ASN A 137 -13.22 7.54 2.78
CA ASN A 137 -11.77 7.47 2.83
C ASN A 137 -11.22 7.11 1.44
N PRO A 138 -11.17 8.07 0.50
CA PRO A 138 -10.82 7.77 -0.88
C PRO A 138 -9.40 7.25 -1.05
N ASN A 139 -8.46 7.65 -0.18
CA ASN A 139 -7.01 7.40 -0.32
C ASN A 139 -6.51 7.65 -1.76
N LEU A 140 -7.11 8.63 -2.43
CA LEU A 140 -6.84 9.02 -3.80
C LEU A 140 -6.61 10.51 -3.82
N VAL A 141 -5.68 10.96 -4.64
CA VAL A 141 -5.47 12.39 -4.88
C VAL A 141 -5.60 12.71 -6.36
N ARG A 142 -5.93 13.97 -6.63
CA ARG A 142 -5.91 14.56 -7.96
C ARG A 142 -4.65 15.40 -8.10
N TRP A 143 -3.82 15.07 -9.08
CA TRP A 143 -2.59 15.78 -9.37
C TRP A 143 -2.39 15.91 -10.88
N HIS A 144 -2.17 17.14 -11.34
CA HIS A 144 -2.12 17.51 -12.76
C HIS A 144 -3.27 16.91 -13.61
N GLY A 145 -4.50 16.93 -13.07
CA GLY A 145 -5.70 16.43 -13.76
C GLY A 145 -5.83 14.90 -13.84
N ASN A 146 -4.96 14.16 -13.17
CA ASN A 146 -5.01 12.70 -13.12
C ASN A 146 -5.32 12.20 -11.71
N THR A 147 -5.89 11.00 -11.61
CA THR A 147 -6.12 10.31 -10.33
C THR A 147 -4.87 9.51 -9.97
N TRP A 148 -4.45 9.61 -8.71
CA TRP A 148 -3.30 8.91 -8.14
C TRP A 148 -3.73 8.12 -6.91
N CYS A 149 -3.34 6.86 -6.87
CA CYS A 149 -3.52 6.00 -5.72
C CYS A 149 -2.47 6.34 -4.67
N ILE A 150 -2.94 6.58 -3.45
CA ILE A 150 -2.10 6.68 -2.26
C ILE A 150 -2.65 5.70 -1.21
N ASP A 151 -1.88 5.56 -0.14
CA ASP A 151 -2.21 4.83 1.08
C ASP A 151 -2.86 3.47 0.88
N HIS A 152 -1.99 2.47 0.78
CA HIS A 152 -2.33 1.06 0.67
C HIS A 152 -2.12 0.30 1.99
N GLY A 153 -1.90 1.00 3.10
CA GLY A 153 -1.56 0.41 4.39
C GLY A 153 -2.62 -0.53 4.97
N ALA A 154 -3.88 -0.35 4.57
CA ALA A 154 -5.01 -1.19 4.97
C ALA A 154 -5.21 -2.45 4.10
N ALA A 155 -4.37 -2.63 3.08
CA ALA A 155 -4.38 -3.83 2.25
C ALA A 155 -3.64 -5.01 2.90
N LEU A 156 -3.78 -6.20 2.32
CA LEU A 156 -3.05 -7.42 2.73
C LEU A 156 -3.19 -7.82 4.20
N TYR A 157 -4.31 -7.41 4.85
CA TYR A 157 -4.51 -7.56 6.29
C TYR A 157 -4.39 -9.02 6.83
N PHE A 158 -4.42 -10.04 5.96
CA PHE A 158 -4.15 -11.44 6.33
C PHE A 158 -2.81 -11.61 7.05
N HIS A 159 -1.82 -10.76 6.75
CA HIS A 159 -0.48 -10.83 7.34
C HIS A 159 -0.45 -10.56 8.86
N TYR A 160 -1.44 -9.86 9.41
CA TYR A 160 -1.56 -9.60 10.85
C TYR A 160 -1.94 -10.86 11.62
N SER A 161 -2.48 -11.87 10.94
CA SER A 161 -2.80 -13.15 11.56
C SER A 161 -1.60 -14.09 11.66
N TRP A 162 -0.54 -13.85 10.89
CA TRP A 162 0.61 -14.75 10.79
C TRP A 162 1.33 -15.06 12.10
N PRO A 163 1.57 -14.09 13.01
CA PRO A 163 2.22 -14.40 14.29
C PRO A 163 1.46 -15.45 15.12
N SER A 164 0.14 -15.57 14.93
CA SER A 164 -0.70 -16.50 15.70
C SER A 164 -1.18 -17.72 14.93
N LYS A 165 -1.36 -17.61 13.60
CA LYS A 165 -2.03 -18.62 12.77
C LYS A 165 -1.17 -19.13 11.61
N GLY A 166 0.01 -18.53 11.38
CA GLY A 166 0.81 -18.78 10.18
C GLY A 166 0.12 -18.31 8.90
N SER A 167 0.77 -18.56 7.76
CA SER A 167 0.23 -18.29 6.43
C SER A 167 -0.88 -19.28 6.06
N ASN A 168 -1.96 -18.80 5.43
CA ASN A 168 -3.03 -19.66 4.92
C ASN A 168 -3.58 -19.10 3.59
N PRO A 169 -2.96 -19.49 2.46
CA PRO A 169 -3.34 -19.02 1.13
C PRO A 169 -4.80 -19.31 0.77
N GLU A 170 -5.33 -20.49 1.12
CA GLU A 170 -6.71 -20.88 0.82
C GLU A 170 -7.72 -19.97 1.53
N ARG A 171 -7.46 -19.64 2.80
CA ARG A 171 -8.33 -18.74 3.59
C ARG A 171 -8.35 -17.34 2.99
N PHE A 172 -7.21 -16.82 2.53
CA PHE A 172 -7.16 -15.53 1.87
C PHE A 172 -7.83 -15.57 0.49
N ALA A 173 -7.65 -16.65 -0.27
CA ALA A 173 -8.30 -16.83 -1.57
C ALA A 173 -9.84 -16.87 -1.45
N ALA A 174 -10.37 -17.55 -0.43
CA ALA A 174 -11.80 -17.65 -0.16
C ALA A 174 -12.41 -16.40 0.48
N GLN A 175 -11.60 -15.43 0.88
CA GLN A 175 -12.08 -14.24 1.54
C GLN A 175 -12.85 -13.33 0.57
N ARG A 176 -14.07 -12.98 0.96
CA ARG A 176 -14.92 -12.06 0.21
C ARG A 176 -14.40 -10.62 0.20
N PHE A 177 -14.73 -9.92 -0.87
CA PHE A 177 -14.54 -8.47 -1.00
C PHE A 177 -15.86 -7.80 -1.36
N GLU A 178 -16.25 -6.80 -0.57
CA GLU A 178 -17.51 -6.08 -0.77
C GLU A 178 -17.31 -4.94 -1.77
N ALA A 179 -17.42 -5.24 -3.07
CA ALA A 179 -17.14 -4.27 -4.12
C ALA A 179 -18.08 -3.05 -4.11
N THR A 180 -19.28 -3.16 -3.53
CA THR A 180 -20.31 -2.11 -3.53
C THR A 180 -19.97 -0.91 -2.64
N SER A 181 -19.12 -1.10 -1.61
CA SER A 181 -18.69 -0.03 -0.70
C SER A 181 -17.50 0.78 -1.27
N HIS A 182 -16.90 0.29 -2.36
CA HIS A 182 -15.71 0.88 -2.95
C HIS A 182 -16.04 2.15 -3.74
N ILE A 183 -15.21 3.19 -3.63
CA ILE A 183 -15.47 4.50 -4.26
C ILE A 183 -15.58 4.44 -5.79
N MET A 184 -14.89 3.49 -6.43
CA MET A 184 -14.94 3.29 -7.89
C MET A 184 -16.11 2.42 -8.36
N TRP A 185 -16.93 1.88 -7.45
CA TRP A 185 -18.00 0.93 -7.81
C TRP A 185 -18.97 1.47 -8.86
N GLY A 186 -19.40 2.73 -8.74
CA GLY A 186 -20.34 3.36 -9.66
C GLY A 186 -19.73 3.86 -10.97
N VAL A 187 -18.40 3.81 -11.11
CA VAL A 187 -17.65 4.34 -12.26
C VAL A 187 -17.04 3.21 -13.08
N ALA A 188 -16.49 2.20 -12.40
CA ALA A 188 -15.86 1.05 -13.02
C ALA A 188 -16.85 0.24 -13.86
N THR A 189 -16.53 -0.03 -15.12
CA THR A 189 -17.31 -0.90 -16.02
C THR A 189 -16.45 -2.05 -16.53
N GLU A 190 -17.05 -3.05 -17.17
CA GLU A 190 -16.32 -4.15 -17.83
C GLU A 190 -15.41 -4.92 -16.87
N ALA A 191 -15.92 -5.28 -15.69
CA ALA A 191 -15.11 -5.89 -14.64
C ALA A 191 -14.56 -7.27 -15.05
N ALA A 192 -15.32 -8.03 -15.85
CA ALA A 192 -14.86 -9.30 -16.42
C ALA A 192 -13.65 -9.13 -17.35
N ALA A 193 -13.74 -8.24 -18.33
CA ALA A 193 -12.63 -7.95 -19.25
C ALA A 193 -11.41 -7.38 -18.51
N THR A 194 -11.65 -6.55 -17.49
CA THR A 194 -10.59 -6.05 -16.61
C THR A 194 -9.91 -7.18 -15.86
N HIS A 195 -10.66 -8.14 -15.33
CA HIS A 195 -10.10 -9.29 -14.64
C HIS A 195 -9.22 -10.15 -15.55
N GLU A 196 -9.68 -10.47 -16.76
CA GLU A 196 -8.88 -11.24 -17.74
C GLU A 196 -7.56 -10.53 -18.08
N ARG A 197 -7.62 -9.22 -18.37
CA ARG A 197 -6.44 -8.41 -18.71
C ARG A 197 -5.43 -8.31 -17.57
N LEU A 198 -5.88 -8.08 -16.34
CA LEU A 198 -5.00 -7.85 -15.19
C LEU A 198 -4.44 -9.15 -14.62
N SER A 199 -5.24 -10.22 -14.59
CA SER A 199 -4.77 -11.53 -14.12
C SER A 199 -3.65 -12.11 -15.01
N ALA A 200 -3.67 -11.84 -16.31
CA ALA A 200 -2.59 -12.24 -17.22
C ALA A 200 -1.26 -11.52 -16.96
N GLN A 201 -1.26 -10.41 -16.21
CA GLN A 201 -0.06 -9.63 -15.90
C GLN A 201 0.57 -10.00 -14.55
N VAL A 202 -0.18 -10.68 -13.67
CA VAL A 202 0.27 -11.02 -12.31
C VAL A 202 0.69 -12.48 -12.28
N ASP A 203 1.99 -12.71 -12.12
CA ASP A 203 2.58 -14.04 -11.98
C ASP A 203 3.56 -14.11 -10.79
N ALA A 204 4.09 -15.30 -10.53
CA ALA A 204 5.03 -15.53 -9.44
C ALA A 204 6.28 -14.64 -9.58
N GLN A 205 6.79 -14.49 -10.81
CA GLN A 205 8.01 -13.74 -11.06
C GLN A 205 7.82 -12.24 -10.77
N LEU A 206 6.66 -11.67 -11.11
CA LEU A 206 6.31 -10.30 -10.77
C LEU A 206 6.24 -10.12 -9.25
N LEU A 207 5.51 -11.01 -8.57
CA LEU A 207 5.34 -10.93 -7.12
C LEU A 207 6.67 -11.07 -6.38
N GLU A 208 7.53 -12.01 -6.79
CA GLU A 208 8.88 -12.17 -6.25
C GLU A 208 9.73 -10.91 -6.45
N ARG A 209 9.69 -10.29 -7.64
CA ARG A 209 10.41 -9.02 -7.89
C ARG A 209 9.93 -7.90 -6.98
N ILE A 210 8.61 -7.73 -6.84
CA ILE A 210 8.01 -6.70 -5.98
C ILE A 210 8.37 -6.96 -4.51
N LEU A 211 8.23 -8.20 -4.03
CA LEU A 211 8.57 -8.56 -2.64
C LEU A 211 10.07 -8.43 -2.36
N GLY A 212 10.92 -8.57 -3.38
CA GLY A 212 12.36 -8.27 -3.31
C GLY A 212 12.70 -6.78 -3.16
N LEU A 213 11.72 -5.88 -3.30
CA LEU A 213 11.89 -4.45 -2.99
C LEU A 213 11.74 -4.14 -1.51
N VAL A 214 11.03 -4.99 -0.76
CA VAL A 214 10.79 -4.82 0.67
C VAL A 214 12.07 -5.14 1.46
N PRO A 215 12.53 -4.26 2.36
CA PRO A 215 13.67 -4.53 3.24
C PRO A 215 13.47 -5.76 4.14
N ASP A 216 14.53 -6.53 4.38
CA ASP A 216 14.48 -7.70 5.27
C ASP A 216 14.04 -7.34 6.69
N GLU A 217 14.47 -6.19 7.22
CA GLU A 217 14.15 -5.76 8.57
C GLU A 217 12.67 -5.38 8.78
N TRP A 218 11.89 -5.24 7.71
CA TRP A 218 10.44 -5.03 7.79
C TRP A 218 9.65 -6.34 7.79
N LEU A 219 10.31 -7.46 7.48
CA LEU A 219 9.70 -8.76 7.38
C LEU A 219 9.81 -9.50 8.71
N GLU A 220 8.77 -9.34 9.52
CA GLU A 220 8.65 -9.98 10.83
C GLU A 220 8.54 -11.51 10.69
N ALA A 221 9.59 -12.21 11.10
CA ALA A 221 9.63 -13.67 11.14
C ALA A 221 8.62 -14.24 12.17
N THR A 222 8.19 -15.47 11.94
CA THR A 222 7.34 -16.25 12.85
C THR A 222 7.88 -17.68 12.96
N ASP A 223 7.40 -18.49 13.91
CA ASP A 223 7.81 -19.90 14.03
C ASP A 223 7.57 -20.69 12.73
N ALA A 224 6.53 -20.35 11.97
CA ALA A 224 6.20 -20.98 10.71
C ALA A 224 6.96 -20.38 9.51
N MET A 225 7.53 -19.19 9.65
CA MET A 225 8.25 -18.44 8.62
C MET A 225 9.48 -17.78 9.26
N PRO A 226 10.53 -18.56 9.55
CA PRO A 226 11.64 -18.10 10.39
C PRO A 226 12.56 -17.10 9.70
N THR A 227 12.52 -16.98 8.38
CA THR A 227 13.39 -16.07 7.62
C THR A 227 12.60 -15.05 6.79
N PRO A 228 13.19 -13.88 6.44
CA PRO A 228 12.60 -12.95 5.49
C PRO A 228 12.22 -13.59 4.14
N THR A 229 12.98 -14.60 3.70
CA THR A 229 12.67 -15.37 2.48
C THR A 229 11.37 -16.15 2.64
N ASP A 230 11.14 -16.81 3.77
CA ASP A 230 9.90 -17.55 4.05
C ASP A 230 8.70 -16.60 4.08
N VAL A 231 8.86 -15.43 4.70
CA VAL A 231 7.80 -14.40 4.75
C VAL A 231 7.45 -13.89 3.35
N ARG A 232 8.45 -13.65 2.48
CA ARG A 232 8.21 -13.29 1.06
C ARG A 232 7.48 -14.40 0.32
N GLY A 233 7.91 -15.65 0.49
CA GLY A 233 7.25 -16.82 -0.09
C GLY A 233 5.78 -16.88 0.29
N ALA A 234 5.45 -16.64 1.56
CA ALA A 234 4.07 -16.61 2.03
C ALA A 234 3.23 -15.51 1.37
N TYR A 235 3.75 -14.29 1.18
CA TYR A 235 3.04 -13.26 0.42
C TYR A 235 2.74 -13.71 -1.01
N VAL A 236 3.74 -14.27 -1.71
CA VAL A 236 3.61 -14.78 -3.08
C VAL A 236 2.53 -15.86 -3.15
N GLU A 237 2.58 -16.85 -2.25
CA GLU A 237 1.60 -17.94 -2.19
C GLU A 237 0.18 -17.44 -1.95
N ASN A 238 -0.03 -16.51 -1.01
CA ASN A 238 -1.35 -15.94 -0.72
C ASN A 238 -1.91 -15.20 -1.94
N LEU A 239 -1.11 -14.36 -2.58
CA LEU A 239 -1.53 -13.57 -3.74
C LEU A 239 -1.82 -14.46 -4.96
N LEU A 240 -0.99 -15.48 -5.23
CA LEU A 240 -1.24 -16.44 -6.31
C LEU A 240 -2.49 -17.29 -6.05
N ALA A 241 -2.69 -17.78 -4.82
CA ALA A 241 -3.88 -18.56 -4.48
C ALA A 241 -5.15 -17.73 -4.65
N ARG A 242 -5.12 -16.46 -4.26
CA ARG A 242 -6.23 -15.53 -4.46
C ARG A 242 -6.48 -15.25 -5.93
N LEU A 243 -5.43 -15.03 -6.73
CA LEU A 243 -5.56 -14.81 -8.16
C LEU A 243 -6.23 -16.02 -8.86
N ALA A 244 -5.86 -17.23 -8.45
CA ALA A 244 -6.41 -18.48 -8.99
C ALA A 244 -7.88 -18.74 -8.60
N SER A 245 -8.40 -18.07 -7.57
CA SER A 245 -9.77 -18.27 -7.06
C SER A 245 -10.57 -16.95 -7.02
N PRO A 246 -10.92 -16.36 -8.18
CA PRO A 246 -11.53 -15.04 -8.25
C PRO A 246 -12.95 -14.96 -7.71
N GLN A 247 -13.64 -16.09 -7.52
CA GLN A 247 -15.08 -16.16 -7.29
C GLN A 247 -15.53 -15.43 -6.02
N ALA A 248 -14.68 -15.39 -5.00
CA ALA A 248 -15.01 -14.75 -3.73
C ALA A 248 -14.83 -13.22 -3.74
N TRP A 249 -13.95 -12.69 -4.62
CA TRP A 249 -13.46 -11.32 -4.47
C TRP A 249 -13.51 -10.48 -5.74
N SER A 250 -13.45 -11.09 -6.92
CA SER A 250 -13.34 -10.33 -8.17
C SER A 250 -14.62 -9.55 -8.44
N PRO A 251 -14.54 -8.23 -8.73
CA PRO A 251 -15.69 -7.43 -9.10
C PRO A 251 -16.47 -8.00 -10.29
N ALA A 252 -15.82 -8.78 -11.16
CA ALA A 252 -16.46 -9.50 -12.27
C ALA A 252 -17.59 -10.44 -11.83
N HIS A 253 -17.51 -10.99 -10.61
CA HIS A 253 -18.55 -11.87 -10.05
C HIS A 253 -19.59 -11.12 -9.23
N ALA A 254 -19.34 -9.84 -8.91
CA ALA A 254 -20.30 -8.94 -8.26
C ALA A 254 -21.10 -8.12 -9.28
N GLU A 255 -20.60 -7.95 -10.52
CA GLU A 255 -21.19 -7.10 -11.55
C GLU A 255 -22.62 -7.52 -11.94
N GLY A 256 -22.99 -8.80 -11.79
CA GLY A 256 -24.37 -9.27 -11.96
C GLY A 256 -25.38 -8.71 -10.95
N ALA A 257 -24.92 -7.99 -9.93
CA ALA A 257 -25.75 -7.33 -8.92
C ALA A 257 -25.84 -5.80 -9.08
N ARG A 258 -25.32 -5.24 -10.19
CA ARG A 258 -25.44 -3.81 -10.54
C ARG A 258 -26.76 -3.46 -11.20
#